data_AF-A0A4V3UQL2-F1
#
_entry.id   AF-A0A4V3UQL2-F1
#
_cell.length_a   1.000
_cell.length_b   1.000
_cell.length_c   1.000
_cell.angle_alpha   90.00
_cell.angle_beta   90.00
_cell.angle_gamma   90.00
#
_symmetry.space_group_name_H-M   'P 1'
#
loop_
_entity.id
_entity.type
_entity.pdbx_description
1 polymer ?
#
loop_
_entity_poly.entity_id
_entity_poly.type
_entity_poly.pdbx_seq_one_letter_code
_entity_poly.pdbx_strand_id
1 'polypeptide(L)'
;MCRGRKHIEEKTLHPEFPPQRLGPKIASDTAKILDEAKIPNFVWEWIELAPIGLPRAHVEIQFIIPDIFLVKAATALTAAKLKICKAGPECRQINDIPTSEPDMHFHHHPHPHEVISLMKQSSMAWKLDITLESPAKNDPDFMLSNDPRFSGHSMLFSPIPSGMYPFKMLTPARLTECYLLLLCRDVDIKTAVMLKNYLGHLLYIKKHVQGPKWFTEEDIHPRFRPLWRELDQETLSTIYDQVRKLRVEIGENGFKPSSGQEIKYLDRLLS
;
A
#
# COMPACT_ATOMS: atom_id res chain seq x y z
N MET A 1 -32.36 -31.61 -43.82
CA MET A 1 -31.44 -30.50 -43.47
C MET A 1 -31.13 -30.57 -41.98
N CYS A 2 -29.96 -31.08 -41.61
CA CYS A 2 -29.42 -31.06 -40.24
C CYS A 2 -28.01 -30.48 -40.32
N ARG A 3 -27.75 -29.34 -39.66
CA ARG A 3 -26.40 -28.76 -39.55
C ARG A 3 -25.87 -29.02 -38.15
N GLY A 4 -24.76 -29.76 -38.09
CA GLY A 4 -24.10 -30.16 -36.85
C GLY A 4 -23.47 -28.97 -36.11
N ARG A 5 -23.64 -28.97 -34.77
CA ARG A 5 -22.86 -28.12 -33.86
C ARG A 5 -21.47 -28.74 -33.73
N LYS A 6 -20.43 -27.96 -34.04
CA LYS A 6 -19.07 -28.30 -33.65
C LYS A 6 -18.93 -28.03 -32.15
N HIS A 7 -18.56 -29.07 -31.40
CA HIS A 7 -18.01 -28.94 -30.05
C HIS A 7 -16.78 -28.04 -30.13
N ILE A 8 -16.78 -26.94 -29.39
CA ILE A 8 -15.58 -26.17 -29.11
C ILE A 8 -14.99 -26.82 -27.86
N GLU A 9 -13.81 -27.43 -28.00
CA GLU A 9 -13.01 -27.92 -26.89
C GLU A 9 -12.70 -26.76 -25.94
N GLU A 10 -13.01 -26.93 -24.66
CA GLU A 10 -12.50 -26.09 -23.58
C GLU A 10 -10.99 -26.24 -23.53
N LYS A 11 -10.28 -25.32 -24.22
CA LYS A 11 -8.88 -25.06 -23.88
C LYS A 11 -8.88 -24.50 -22.47
N THR A 12 -8.45 -25.31 -21.52
CA THR A 12 -7.93 -24.89 -20.22
C THR A 12 -6.89 -23.80 -20.46
N LEU A 13 -7.32 -22.54 -20.34
CA LEU A 13 -6.45 -21.39 -20.23
C LEU A 13 -5.68 -21.54 -18.92
N HIS A 14 -4.51 -22.18 -18.97
CA HIS A 14 -3.48 -21.88 -18.00
C HIS A 14 -3.08 -20.42 -18.26
N PRO A 15 -3.32 -19.48 -17.34
CA PRO A 15 -2.82 -18.13 -17.52
C PRO A 15 -1.31 -18.20 -17.28
N GLU A 16 -0.55 -18.40 -18.36
CA GLU A 16 0.85 -18.00 -18.36
C GLU A 16 0.87 -16.50 -18.05
N PHE A 17 1.36 -16.17 -16.85
CA PHE A 17 1.57 -14.78 -16.46
C PHE A 17 2.48 -14.12 -17.51
N PRO A 18 2.13 -12.92 -18.02
CA PRO A 18 3.00 -12.22 -18.98
C PRO A 18 4.40 -12.04 -18.40
N PRO A 19 5.45 -12.05 -19.24
CA PRO A 19 6.84 -12.03 -18.80
C PRO A 19 7.09 -10.85 -17.84
N GLN A 20 7.32 -11.20 -16.57
CA GLN A 20 7.73 -10.38 -15.43
C GLN A 20 7.30 -8.91 -15.47
N ARG A 21 6.25 -8.58 -14.71
CA ARG A 21 6.02 -7.21 -14.25
C ARG A 21 7.34 -6.70 -13.66
N LEU A 22 7.84 -5.55 -14.13
CA LEU A 22 9.08 -4.95 -13.61
C LEU A 22 8.90 -4.41 -12.18
N GLY A 23 7.66 -4.18 -11.75
CA GLY A 23 7.30 -3.69 -10.42
C GLY A 23 8.05 -4.37 -9.27
N PRO A 24 7.98 -5.71 -9.11
CA PRO A 24 8.66 -6.42 -8.01
C PRO A 24 10.17 -6.21 -8.01
N LYS A 25 10.78 -6.23 -9.20
CA LYS A 25 12.20 -6.00 -9.36
C LYS A 25 12.57 -4.56 -8.98
N ILE A 26 11.80 -3.58 -9.44
CA ILE A 26 12.04 -2.17 -9.14
C ILE A 26 11.90 -1.90 -7.63
N ALA A 27 10.87 -2.44 -6.98
CA ALA A 27 10.71 -2.33 -5.52
C ALA A 27 11.88 -2.99 -4.77
N SER A 28 12.25 -4.21 -5.15
CA SER A 28 13.39 -4.95 -4.60
C SER A 28 14.70 -4.16 -4.73
N ASP A 29 15.04 -3.72 -5.94
CA ASP A 29 16.30 -3.01 -6.21
C ASP A 29 16.33 -1.66 -5.49
N THR A 30 15.21 -0.93 -5.46
CA THR A 30 15.10 0.37 -4.78
C THR A 30 15.26 0.20 -3.27
N ALA A 31 14.56 -0.77 -2.66
CA ALA A 31 14.68 -1.04 -1.23
C ALA A 31 16.11 -1.43 -0.85
N LYS A 32 16.77 -2.26 -1.66
CA LYS A 32 18.18 -2.61 -1.46
C LYS A 32 19.08 -1.38 -1.42
N ILE A 33 18.93 -0.46 -2.38
CA ILE A 33 19.73 0.78 -2.43
C ILE A 33 19.51 1.63 -1.17
N LEU A 34 18.26 1.77 -0.73
CA LEU A 34 17.92 2.56 0.46
C LEU A 34 18.48 1.93 1.75
N ASP A 35 18.37 0.61 1.89
CA ASP A 35 18.88 -0.13 3.05
C ASP A 35 20.42 -0.12 3.13
N GLU A 36 21.10 -0.30 2.00
CA GLU A 36 22.56 -0.16 1.89
C GLU A 36 23.02 1.26 2.27
N ALA A 37 22.25 2.28 1.88
CA ALA A 37 22.47 3.67 2.27
C ALA A 37 22.08 4.00 3.72
N LYS A 38 21.58 3.04 4.50
CA LYS A 38 21.10 3.20 5.87
C LYS A 38 19.98 4.25 5.95
N ILE A 39 18.93 4.04 5.17
CA ILE A 39 17.74 4.89 5.11
C ILE A 39 16.52 4.06 5.49
N PRO A 40 15.87 4.34 6.64
CA PRO A 40 14.62 3.68 6.99
C PRO A 40 13.58 3.94 5.90
N ASN A 41 12.91 2.89 5.45
CA ASN A 41 11.89 2.97 4.41
C ASN A 41 10.87 1.84 4.55
N PHE A 42 9.74 1.99 3.86
CA PHE A 42 8.86 0.88 3.51
C PHE A 42 8.05 1.25 2.26
N VAL A 43 7.51 0.25 1.57
CA VAL A 43 6.61 0.43 0.43
C VAL A 43 5.18 0.68 0.94
N TRP A 44 4.60 1.83 0.60
CA TRP A 44 3.27 2.27 1.05
C TRP A 44 2.16 1.34 0.55
N GLU A 45 2.21 1.06 -0.75
CA GLU A 45 1.24 0.23 -1.44
C GLU A 45 1.99 -0.78 -2.29
N TRP A 46 1.89 -2.03 -1.88
CA TRP A 46 2.28 -3.16 -2.70
C TRP A 46 1.03 -4.00 -2.92
N ILE A 47 0.18 -3.51 -3.81
CA ILE A 47 -0.96 -4.29 -4.23
C ILE A 47 -0.87 -4.40 -5.74
N GLU A 48 -0.59 -5.62 -6.19
CA GLU A 48 -0.80 -5.98 -7.59
C GLU A 48 -2.31 -6.00 -7.91
N LEU A 49 -3.03 -4.87 -7.74
CA LEU A 49 -4.43 -4.67 -8.19
C LEU A 49 -4.54 -4.63 -9.72
N ALA A 50 -3.75 -5.39 -10.46
CA ALA A 50 -4.07 -5.55 -11.86
C ALA A 50 -5.08 -6.70 -11.89
N PRO A 51 -6.35 -6.44 -12.27
CA PRO A 51 -7.25 -7.51 -12.63
C PRO A 51 -6.50 -8.41 -13.61
N ILE A 52 -6.59 -9.73 -13.39
CA ILE A 52 -6.10 -10.72 -14.34
C ILE A 52 -6.57 -10.28 -15.74
N GLY A 53 -5.62 -9.97 -16.63
CA GLY A 53 -5.90 -9.68 -18.05
C GLY A 53 -5.96 -8.21 -18.49
N LEU A 54 -5.77 -7.21 -17.61
CA LEU A 54 -5.65 -5.81 -18.06
C LEU A 54 -4.19 -5.31 -17.99
N PRO A 55 -3.61 -4.84 -19.10
CA PRO A 55 -2.31 -4.17 -19.06
C PRO A 55 -2.45 -2.88 -18.26
N ARG A 56 -1.77 -2.79 -17.11
CA ARG A 56 -1.54 -1.49 -16.48
C ARG A 56 -0.57 -0.72 -17.37
N ALA A 57 -1.00 0.43 -17.87
CA ALA A 57 -0.14 1.34 -18.62
C ALA A 57 0.91 2.04 -17.71
N HIS A 58 0.69 2.04 -16.39
CA HIS A 58 1.53 2.73 -15.41
C HIS A 58 1.80 1.86 -14.18
N VAL A 59 3.04 1.86 -13.71
CA VAL A 59 3.45 1.21 -12.45
C VAL A 59 4.13 2.27 -11.61
N GLU A 60 3.41 2.77 -10.60
CA GLU A 60 4.01 3.61 -9.56
C GLU A 60 4.34 2.75 -8.34
N ILE A 61 5.54 2.91 -7.80
CA ILE A 61 5.97 2.29 -6.54
C ILE A 61 6.29 3.40 -5.55
N GLN A 62 5.54 3.44 -4.46
CA GLN A 62 5.65 4.48 -3.45
C GLN A 62 6.44 3.98 -2.25
N PHE A 63 7.54 4.67 -1.94
CA PHE A 63 8.32 4.48 -0.73
C PHE A 63 8.02 5.60 0.26
N ILE A 64 7.69 5.23 1.49
CA ILE A 64 7.63 6.17 2.60
C ILE A 64 9.01 6.28 3.23
N ILE A 65 9.50 7.51 3.35
CA ILE A 65 10.81 7.84 3.91
C ILE A 65 10.61 8.82 5.08
N PRO A 66 11.28 8.63 6.24
CA PRO A 66 11.32 9.65 7.26
C PRO A 66 11.85 10.96 6.69
N ASP A 67 11.18 12.05 6.98
CA ASP A 67 11.39 13.36 6.36
C ASP A 67 12.87 13.79 6.32
N ILE A 68 13.59 13.55 7.42
CA ILE A 68 15.02 13.88 7.57
C ILE A 68 15.94 13.16 6.59
N PHE A 69 15.50 12.04 6.02
CA PHE A 69 16.28 11.22 5.09
C PHE A 69 15.89 11.42 3.63
N LEU A 70 14.88 12.24 3.31
CA LEU A 70 14.35 12.35 1.95
C LEU A 70 15.43 12.77 0.93
N VAL A 71 16.22 13.80 1.24
CA VAL A 71 17.32 14.26 0.37
C VAL A 71 18.43 13.20 0.24
N LYS A 72 18.73 12.50 1.34
CA LYS A 72 19.71 11.40 1.34
C LYS A 72 19.23 10.23 0.46
N ALA A 73 17.94 9.90 0.51
CA ALA A 73 17.32 8.87 -0.32
C ALA A 73 17.42 9.22 -1.81
N ALA A 74 17.07 10.45 -2.17
CA ALA A 74 17.17 10.89 -3.55
C ALA A 74 18.61 10.88 -4.08
N THR A 75 19.57 11.25 -3.23
CA THR A 75 21.01 11.18 -3.55
C THR A 75 21.45 9.74 -3.79
N ALA A 76 21.05 8.80 -2.92
CA ALA A 76 21.39 7.38 -3.06
C ALA A 76 20.81 6.77 -4.36
N LEU A 77 19.54 7.05 -4.67
CA LEU A 77 18.92 6.58 -5.91
C LEU A 77 19.57 7.19 -7.15
N THR A 78 19.93 8.47 -7.11
CA THR A 78 20.65 9.13 -8.22
C THR A 78 22.05 8.54 -8.42
N ALA A 79 22.78 8.23 -7.34
CA ALA A 79 24.07 7.56 -7.40
C ALA A 79 23.96 6.14 -7.99
N ALA A 80 22.82 5.47 -7.77
CA ALA A 80 22.45 4.22 -8.42
C ALA A 80 21.93 4.40 -9.87
N LYS A 81 22.13 5.57 -10.48
CA LYS A 81 21.77 5.94 -11.86
C LYS A 81 20.27 6.04 -12.14
N LEU A 82 19.42 6.11 -11.11
CA LEU A 82 18.02 6.48 -11.30
C LEU A 82 17.92 7.96 -11.64
N LYS A 83 17.05 8.29 -12.61
CA LYS A 83 16.87 9.67 -13.07
C LYS A 83 15.76 10.33 -12.28
N ILE A 84 16.12 11.25 -11.40
CA ILE A 84 15.15 12.12 -10.74
C ILE A 84 14.41 12.95 -11.78
N CYS A 85 13.10 13.10 -11.62
CA CYS A 85 12.32 13.96 -12.49
C CYS A 85 12.60 15.43 -12.16
N LYS A 86 12.99 16.20 -13.18
CA LYS A 86 13.23 17.64 -13.06
C LYS A 86 11.97 18.49 -13.23
N ALA A 87 10.90 17.91 -13.79
CA ALA A 87 9.62 18.61 -13.95
C ALA A 87 8.87 18.74 -12.61
N GLY A 88 9.19 17.90 -11.62
CA GLY A 88 8.58 17.99 -10.30
C GLY A 88 7.04 17.92 -10.37
N PRO A 89 6.31 18.85 -9.73
CA PRO A 89 4.85 18.91 -9.80
C PRO A 89 4.26 19.09 -11.20
N GLU A 90 5.05 19.54 -12.19
CA GLU A 90 4.59 19.69 -13.58
C GLU A 90 4.75 18.40 -14.39
N CYS A 91 5.16 17.30 -13.75
CA CYS A 91 5.32 16.02 -14.41
C CYS A 91 3.96 15.42 -14.77
N ARG A 92 3.65 15.39 -16.06
CA ARG A 92 2.41 14.81 -16.58
C ARG A 92 2.15 13.36 -16.15
N GLN A 93 3.20 12.54 -16.01
CA GLN A 93 3.06 11.13 -15.59
C GLN A 93 2.56 11.00 -14.15
N ILE A 94 2.79 12.00 -13.30
CA ILE A 94 2.27 12.06 -11.94
C ILE A 94 0.91 12.76 -11.93
N ASN A 95 0.75 13.87 -12.66
CA ASN A 95 -0.48 14.67 -12.65
C ASN A 95 -1.70 13.96 -13.23
N ASP A 96 -1.49 13.01 -14.16
CA ASP A 96 -2.57 12.21 -14.74
C ASP A 96 -3.07 11.12 -13.75
N ILE A 97 -2.41 10.94 -12.60
CA ILE A 97 -2.78 9.96 -11.57
C ILE A 97 -3.43 10.70 -10.39
N PRO A 98 -4.65 10.33 -9.97
CA PRO A 98 -5.32 10.96 -8.84
C PRO A 98 -4.78 10.45 -7.49
N THR A 99 -3.47 10.44 -7.27
CA THR A 99 -2.83 9.99 -6.02
C THR A 99 -2.24 11.16 -5.24
N SER A 100 -1.74 10.89 -4.04
CA SER A 100 -0.99 11.88 -3.27
C SER A 100 0.24 12.32 -4.05
N GLU A 101 0.44 13.62 -4.20
CA GLU A 101 1.59 14.17 -4.90
C GLU A 101 2.90 13.74 -4.21
N PRO A 102 3.85 13.12 -4.94
CA PRO A 102 5.11 12.70 -4.37
C PRO A 102 6.02 13.87 -4.07
N ASP A 103 6.74 13.79 -2.95
CA ASP A 103 7.73 14.80 -2.60
C ASP A 103 8.92 14.78 -3.58
N MET A 104 9.30 13.59 -4.06
CA MET A 104 10.28 13.38 -5.12
C MET A 104 9.90 12.14 -5.93
N HIS A 105 10.15 12.12 -7.24
CA HIS A 105 9.94 10.91 -8.04
C HIS A 105 11.02 10.72 -9.11
N PHE A 106 11.16 9.47 -9.53
CA PHE A 106 12.18 8.98 -10.46
C PHE A 106 11.50 8.21 -11.58
N HIS A 107 11.97 8.40 -12.81
CA HIS A 107 11.52 7.59 -13.94
C HIS A 107 12.49 6.44 -14.17
N HIS A 108 11.95 5.23 -14.27
CA HIS A 108 12.74 4.09 -14.73
C HIS A 108 13.04 4.24 -16.23
N HIS A 109 14.27 3.94 -16.64
CA HIS A 109 14.65 3.95 -18.05
C HIS A 109 14.95 2.51 -18.48
N PRO A 110 14.42 2.02 -19.62
CA PRO A 110 13.78 2.76 -20.72
C PRO A 110 12.26 2.97 -20.59
N HIS A 111 11.64 2.66 -19.45
CA HIS A 111 10.18 2.69 -19.26
C HIS A 111 9.72 3.89 -18.41
N PRO A 112 9.58 5.10 -18.98
CA PRO A 112 9.29 6.31 -18.20
C PRO A 112 7.91 6.32 -17.51
N HIS A 113 7.02 5.40 -17.87
CA HIS A 113 5.73 5.16 -17.23
C HIS A 113 5.85 4.36 -15.93
N GLU A 114 7.03 3.84 -15.62
CA GLU A 114 7.37 3.20 -14.37
C GLU A 114 8.04 4.24 -13.46
N VAL A 115 7.37 4.56 -12.36
CA VAL A 115 7.72 5.66 -11.49
C VAL A 115 8.01 5.15 -10.09
N ILE A 116 9.12 5.61 -9.52
CA ILE A 116 9.40 5.43 -8.10
C ILE A 116 9.13 6.77 -7.43
N SER A 117 8.24 6.76 -6.46
CA SER A 117 7.84 7.94 -5.69
C SER A 117 8.38 7.84 -4.28
N LEU A 118 9.00 8.91 -3.79
CA LEU A 118 9.37 9.09 -2.40
C LEU A 118 8.36 10.03 -1.75
N MET A 119 7.71 9.52 -0.70
CA MET A 119 6.74 10.25 0.10
C MET A 119 7.31 10.48 1.49
N LYS A 120 7.08 11.66 2.06
CA LYS A 120 7.38 11.92 3.47
C LYS A 120 6.50 11.08 4.39
N GLN A 121 7.12 10.54 5.43
CA GLN A 121 6.44 9.87 6.52
C GLN A 121 5.43 10.79 7.20
N SER A 122 5.76 12.06 7.44
CA SER A 122 4.81 13.02 8.04
C SER A 122 3.54 13.23 7.20
N SER A 123 3.62 13.02 5.88
CA SER A 123 2.50 13.18 4.94
C SER A 123 1.65 11.93 4.79
N MET A 124 2.21 10.74 4.96
CA MET A 124 1.48 9.48 4.70
C MET A 124 1.25 8.66 5.96
N ALA A 125 2.25 8.61 6.84
CA ALA A 125 2.38 7.61 7.90
C ALA A 125 2.85 8.23 9.23
N TRP A 126 2.37 9.43 9.58
CA TRP A 126 2.90 10.25 10.68
C TRP A 126 2.77 9.65 12.09
N LYS A 127 2.17 8.47 12.19
CA LYS A 127 1.94 7.74 13.42
C LYS A 127 2.78 6.47 13.56
N LEU A 128 3.47 6.08 12.49
CA LEU A 128 4.34 4.89 12.47
C LEU A 128 5.77 5.26 12.83
N ASP A 129 6.49 4.32 13.44
CA ASP A 129 7.93 4.43 13.68
C ASP A 129 8.69 3.57 12.65
N ILE A 130 9.36 4.23 11.69
CA ILE A 130 10.12 3.53 10.65
C ILE A 130 11.57 3.35 11.11
N THR A 131 11.99 2.10 11.32
CA THR A 131 13.36 1.75 11.74
C THR A 131 14.17 1.16 10.59
N LEU A 132 15.47 0.97 10.78
CA LEU A 132 16.32 0.21 9.83
C LEU A 132 16.20 -1.31 10.01
N GLU A 133 15.62 -1.75 11.12
CA GLU A 133 15.57 -3.16 11.47
C GLU A 133 14.56 -3.89 10.59
N SER A 134 14.84 -5.17 10.32
CA SER A 134 13.83 -6.04 9.74
C SER A 134 12.69 -6.24 10.74
N PRO A 135 11.43 -6.24 10.28
CA PRO A 135 10.30 -6.44 11.17
C PRO A 135 10.36 -7.82 11.81
N ALA A 136 9.94 -7.91 13.06
CA ALA A 136 9.78 -9.19 13.73
C ALA A 136 8.74 -10.05 12.98
N LYS A 137 8.82 -11.38 13.11
CA LYS A 137 7.88 -12.30 12.45
C LYS A 137 6.39 -11.99 12.71
N ASN A 138 6.09 -11.49 13.90
CA ASN A 138 4.74 -11.11 14.34
C ASN A 138 4.64 -9.60 14.61
N ASP A 139 5.42 -8.80 13.87
CA ASP A 139 5.31 -7.34 13.93
C ASP A 139 3.89 -6.92 13.48
N PRO A 140 3.21 -6.06 14.26
CA PRO A 140 1.84 -5.65 13.94
C PRO A 140 1.79 -4.63 12.80
N ASP A 141 2.86 -3.88 12.57
CA ASP A 141 2.87 -2.73 11.68
C ASP A 141 3.46 -3.09 10.32
N PHE A 142 4.53 -3.89 10.33
CA PHE A 142 5.32 -4.19 9.15
C PHE A 142 5.43 -5.69 8.89
N MET A 143 5.61 -6.02 7.62
CA MET A 143 6.00 -7.34 7.17
C MET A 143 7.00 -7.23 6.01
N LEU A 144 7.63 -8.33 5.63
CA LEU A 144 8.53 -8.37 4.48
C LEU A 144 7.82 -8.92 3.25
N SER A 145 8.19 -8.47 2.06
CA SER A 145 7.60 -8.92 0.78
C SER A 145 7.86 -10.40 0.43
N ASN A 146 8.73 -11.09 1.16
CA ASN A 146 8.96 -12.53 1.08
C ASN A 146 8.38 -13.29 2.28
N ASP A 147 7.47 -12.68 3.04
CA ASP A 147 6.86 -13.32 4.21
C ASP A 147 6.15 -14.64 3.79
N PRO A 148 6.42 -15.77 4.48
CA PRO A 148 5.80 -17.05 4.16
C PRO A 148 4.27 -17.06 4.20
N ARG A 149 3.64 -16.10 4.91
CA ARG A 149 2.18 -15.92 4.92
C ARG A 149 1.60 -15.69 3.53
N PHE A 150 2.40 -15.22 2.57
CA PHE A 150 2.02 -15.08 1.16
C PHE A 150 1.87 -16.41 0.41
N SER A 151 2.37 -17.52 0.94
CA SER A 151 2.31 -18.82 0.25
C SER A 151 0.87 -19.31 0.03
N GLY A 152 0.59 -19.74 -1.21
CA GLY A 152 -0.71 -20.29 -1.62
C GLY A 152 -1.75 -19.27 -2.10
N HIS A 153 -1.36 -18.02 -2.39
CA HIS A 153 -2.28 -17.01 -2.95
C HIS A 153 -1.78 -16.45 -4.28
N SER A 154 -2.71 -16.26 -5.22
CA SER A 154 -2.39 -15.93 -6.62
C SER A 154 -2.61 -14.46 -7.01
N MET A 155 -3.10 -13.58 -6.13
CA MET A 155 -3.64 -12.32 -6.66
C MET A 155 -3.31 -11.00 -5.96
N LEU A 156 -2.86 -10.90 -4.69
CA LEU A 156 -2.85 -9.57 -4.04
C LEU A 156 -1.66 -9.18 -3.21
N PHE A 157 -1.05 -10.18 -2.60
CA PHE A 157 0.28 -10.07 -2.11
C PHE A 157 0.99 -11.34 -2.55
N SER A 158 1.47 -11.33 -3.79
CA SER A 158 2.29 -12.43 -4.26
C SER A 158 3.64 -12.30 -3.58
N PRO A 159 4.19 -13.41 -3.04
CA PRO A 159 5.56 -13.39 -2.56
C PRO A 159 6.45 -12.96 -3.72
N ILE A 160 7.41 -12.08 -3.44
CA ILE A 160 8.40 -11.74 -4.46
C ILE A 160 9.15 -13.00 -4.91
N PRO A 161 9.53 -13.11 -6.19
CA PRO A 161 10.33 -14.23 -6.68
C PRO A 161 11.55 -14.52 -5.81
N SER A 162 11.87 -15.80 -5.64
CA SER A 162 13.06 -16.23 -4.89
C SER A 162 14.32 -15.58 -5.49
N GLY A 163 15.18 -15.02 -4.62
CA GLY A 163 16.41 -14.32 -5.00
C GLY A 163 16.29 -12.79 -5.15
N MET A 164 15.09 -12.22 -5.06
CA MET A 164 14.92 -10.76 -4.95
C MET A 164 15.18 -10.28 -3.51
N TYR A 165 15.62 -9.02 -3.38
CA TYR A 165 15.85 -8.40 -2.08
C TYR A 165 14.50 -8.10 -1.41
N PRO A 166 14.26 -8.59 -0.17
CA PRO A 166 13.00 -8.35 0.53
C PRO A 166 12.87 -6.87 0.91
N PHE A 167 11.67 -6.33 0.79
CA PHE A 167 11.36 -4.96 1.19
C PHE A 167 10.26 -4.94 2.24
N LYS A 168 10.29 -3.91 3.09
CA LYS A 168 9.28 -3.70 4.13
C LYS A 168 7.99 -3.15 3.52
N MET A 169 6.88 -3.57 4.08
CA MET A 169 5.53 -3.14 3.72
C MET A 169 4.64 -3.17 4.95
N LEU A 170 3.51 -2.46 4.93
CA LEU A 170 2.55 -2.52 6.02
C LEU A 170 1.83 -3.87 6.07
N THR A 171 1.48 -4.31 7.28
CA THR A 171 0.46 -5.36 7.41
C THR A 171 -0.88 -4.85 6.86
N PRO A 172 -1.78 -5.73 6.38
CA PRO A 172 -3.09 -5.30 5.89
C PRO A 172 -3.91 -4.50 6.92
N ALA A 173 -3.87 -4.89 8.19
CA ALA A 173 -4.52 -4.16 9.27
C ALA A 173 -3.92 -2.75 9.41
N ARG A 174 -2.59 -2.63 9.44
CA ARG A 174 -1.95 -1.32 9.58
C ARG A 174 -2.19 -0.42 8.37
N LEU A 175 -2.14 -0.96 7.16
CA LEU A 175 -2.46 -0.23 5.94
C LEU A 175 -3.91 0.31 5.98
N THR A 176 -4.84 -0.51 6.44
CA THR A 176 -6.25 -0.11 6.64
C THR A 176 -6.37 1.09 7.58
N GLU A 177 -5.74 1.02 8.74
CA GLU A 177 -5.76 2.13 9.71
C GLU A 177 -5.12 3.40 9.15
N CYS A 178 -4.03 3.26 8.41
CA CYS A 178 -3.37 4.36 7.73
C CYS A 178 -4.30 5.09 6.74
N TYR A 179 -5.05 4.36 5.91
CA TYR A 179 -6.04 4.98 5.02
C TYR A 179 -7.20 5.63 5.77
N LEU A 180 -7.68 5.02 6.87
CA LEU A 180 -8.74 5.62 7.69
C LEU A 180 -8.27 6.93 8.33
N LEU A 181 -7.02 6.99 8.80
CA LEU A 181 -6.41 8.22 9.27
C LEU A 181 -6.27 9.28 8.17
N LEU A 182 -5.85 8.88 6.97
CA LEU A 182 -5.78 9.78 5.82
C LEU A 182 -7.16 10.35 5.48
N LEU A 183 -8.20 9.50 5.45
CA LEU A 183 -9.58 9.96 5.27
C LEU A 183 -9.98 10.97 6.34
N CYS A 184 -9.77 10.66 7.62
CA CYS A 184 -10.08 11.59 8.71
C CYS A 184 -9.34 12.93 8.57
N ARG A 185 -8.06 12.91 8.17
CA ARG A 185 -7.28 14.15 7.98
C ARG A 185 -7.79 14.97 6.80
N ASP A 186 -8.12 14.31 5.69
CA ASP A 186 -8.28 14.93 4.38
C ASP A 186 -9.75 15.21 3.98
N VAL A 187 -10.74 14.70 4.73
CA VAL A 187 -12.17 14.71 4.37
C VAL A 187 -12.75 16.08 3.97
N ASP A 188 -12.21 17.18 4.51
CA ASP A 188 -12.67 18.55 4.22
C ASP A 188 -11.64 19.40 3.46
N ILE A 189 -10.48 18.82 3.10
CA ILE A 189 -9.34 19.55 2.52
C ILE A 189 -9.02 19.06 1.11
N LYS A 190 -9.20 17.76 0.85
CA LYS A 190 -8.88 17.14 -0.44
C LYS A 190 -10.09 17.04 -1.35
N THR A 191 -9.81 16.86 -2.64
CA THR A 191 -10.84 16.69 -3.66
C THR A 191 -11.61 15.39 -3.43
N ALA A 192 -12.86 15.36 -3.91
CA ALA A 192 -13.68 14.14 -3.88
C ALA A 192 -13.02 12.96 -4.61
N VAL A 193 -12.16 13.22 -5.60
CA VAL A 193 -11.43 12.17 -6.32
C VAL A 193 -10.40 11.49 -5.41
N MET A 194 -9.61 12.27 -4.67
CA MET A 194 -8.63 11.74 -3.71
C MET A 194 -9.30 10.89 -2.62
N LEU A 195 -10.38 11.39 -2.04
CA LEU A 195 -11.12 10.67 -1.00
C LEU A 195 -11.73 9.35 -1.53
N LYS A 196 -12.24 9.37 -2.77
CA LYS A 196 -12.73 8.15 -3.44
C LYS A 196 -11.62 7.13 -3.65
N ASN A 197 -10.38 7.56 -3.90
CA ASN A 197 -9.26 6.63 -4.02
C ASN A 197 -8.95 5.94 -2.70
N TYR A 198 -8.82 6.70 -1.60
CA TYR A 198 -8.64 6.09 -0.27
C TYR A 198 -9.76 5.09 0.06
N LEU A 199 -11.02 5.46 -0.20
CA LEU A 199 -12.16 4.56 -0.03
C LEU A 199 -12.10 3.33 -0.94
N GLY A 200 -11.67 3.50 -2.20
CA GLY A 200 -11.46 2.41 -3.14
C GLY A 200 -10.46 1.38 -2.61
N HIS A 201 -9.33 1.84 -2.04
CA HIS A 201 -8.35 0.95 -1.41
C HIS A 201 -8.92 0.25 -0.17
N LEU A 202 -9.66 0.96 0.68
CA LEU A 202 -10.29 0.35 1.87
C LEU A 202 -11.32 -0.72 1.50
N LEU A 203 -12.22 -0.42 0.56
CA LEU A 203 -13.20 -1.38 0.03
C LEU A 203 -12.52 -2.59 -0.59
N TYR A 204 -11.41 -2.35 -1.29
CA TYR A 204 -10.61 -3.40 -1.87
C TYR A 204 -10.05 -4.33 -0.78
N ILE A 205 -9.39 -3.77 0.23
CA ILE A 205 -8.83 -4.52 1.36
C ILE A 205 -9.95 -5.30 2.07
N LYS A 206 -11.11 -4.67 2.32
CA LYS A 206 -12.27 -5.30 2.97
C LYS A 206 -12.78 -6.50 2.19
N LYS A 207 -12.93 -6.36 0.87
CA LYS A 207 -13.53 -7.39 0.03
C LYS A 207 -12.59 -8.55 -0.31
N HIS A 208 -11.30 -8.26 -0.43
CA HIS A 208 -10.36 -9.19 -1.06
C HIS A 208 -9.17 -9.61 -0.20
N VAL A 209 -8.88 -8.88 0.87
CA VAL A 209 -7.74 -9.18 1.76
C VAL A 209 -8.23 -9.65 3.13
N GLN A 210 -9.31 -9.06 3.65
CA GLN A 210 -9.88 -9.45 4.93
C GLN A 210 -10.30 -10.93 4.93
N GLY A 211 -9.92 -11.64 5.98
CA GLY A 211 -10.26 -13.03 6.20
C GLY A 211 -9.37 -13.67 7.26
N PRO A 212 -9.77 -14.83 7.80
CA PRO A 212 -9.10 -15.48 8.93
C PRO A 212 -7.63 -15.83 8.69
N LYS A 213 -7.18 -15.83 7.43
CA LYS A 213 -5.78 -16.10 7.06
C LYS A 213 -4.88 -14.86 7.08
N TRP A 214 -5.44 -13.67 6.84
CA TRP A 214 -4.66 -12.43 6.66
C TRP A 214 -4.81 -11.51 7.85
N PHE A 215 -6.03 -11.03 8.02
CA PHE A 215 -6.44 -10.22 9.15
C PHE A 215 -7.97 -10.23 9.22
N THR A 216 -8.47 -10.10 10.43
CA THR A 216 -9.86 -9.94 10.76
C THR A 216 -10.12 -8.52 11.21
N GLU A 217 -11.39 -8.16 11.39
CA GLU A 217 -11.75 -6.87 11.97
C GLU A 217 -11.12 -6.64 13.35
N GLU A 218 -10.88 -7.72 14.11
CA GLU A 218 -10.27 -7.63 15.44
C GLU A 218 -8.82 -7.14 15.39
N ASP A 219 -8.14 -7.30 14.26
CA ASP A 219 -6.78 -6.78 14.06
C ASP A 219 -6.76 -5.27 13.79
N ILE A 220 -7.91 -4.66 13.49
CA ILE A 220 -8.06 -3.21 13.36
C ILE A 220 -8.30 -2.60 14.76
N HIS A 221 -7.65 -1.48 15.06
CA HIS A 221 -7.85 -0.72 16.27
C HIS A 221 -9.35 -0.45 16.54
N PRO A 222 -9.87 -0.70 17.76
CA PRO A 222 -11.31 -0.64 18.07
C PRO A 222 -12.03 0.62 17.61
N ARG A 223 -11.40 1.80 17.72
CA ARG A 223 -11.95 3.09 17.26
C ARG A 223 -12.32 3.14 15.77
N PHE A 224 -11.63 2.36 14.94
CA PHE A 224 -11.88 2.33 13.49
C PHE A 224 -12.93 1.31 13.07
N ARG A 225 -13.21 0.31 13.92
CA ARG A 225 -14.10 -0.80 13.59
C ARG A 225 -15.52 -0.37 13.23
N PRO A 226 -16.17 0.60 13.92
CA PRO A 226 -17.49 1.07 13.53
C PRO A 226 -17.52 1.58 12.08
N LEU A 227 -16.61 2.48 11.72
CA LEU A 227 -16.52 3.00 10.36
C LEU A 227 -16.19 1.88 9.36
N TRP A 228 -15.26 0.99 9.69
CA TRP A 228 -14.87 -0.13 8.84
C TRP A 228 -16.06 -1.04 8.49
N ARG A 229 -16.92 -1.37 9.47
CA ARG A 229 -18.11 -2.21 9.27
C ARG A 229 -19.09 -1.62 8.25
N GLU A 230 -19.24 -0.30 8.24
CA GLU A 230 -20.23 0.40 7.43
C GLU A 230 -19.75 0.73 6.00
N LEU A 231 -18.45 0.58 5.70
CA LEU A 231 -17.86 1.02 4.43
C LEU A 231 -18.58 0.55 3.15
N ASP A 232 -19.12 -0.66 3.13
CA ASP A 232 -19.76 -1.30 1.97
C ASP A 232 -21.30 -1.30 2.03
N GLN A 233 -21.88 -0.72 3.09
CA GLN A 233 -23.33 -0.66 3.31
C GLN A 233 -23.90 0.75 3.14
N GLU A 234 -23.03 1.76 3.26
CA GLU A 234 -23.43 3.16 3.36
C GLU A 234 -23.22 3.96 2.07
N THR A 235 -23.92 5.09 1.98
CA THR A 235 -23.66 6.07 0.92
C THR A 235 -22.34 6.81 1.19
N LEU A 236 -21.70 7.34 0.14
CA LEU A 236 -20.49 8.18 0.30
C LEU A 236 -20.71 9.36 1.26
N SER A 237 -21.91 9.95 1.26
CA SER A 237 -22.25 11.04 2.19
C SER A 237 -22.23 10.56 3.63
N THR A 238 -22.88 9.42 3.92
CA THR A 238 -22.90 8.87 5.28
C THR A 238 -21.49 8.51 5.76
N ILE A 239 -20.68 7.90 4.88
CA ILE A 239 -19.28 7.56 5.19
C ILE A 239 -18.51 8.82 5.57
N TYR A 240 -18.64 9.92 4.82
CA TYR A 240 -17.93 11.17 5.14
C TYR A 240 -18.39 11.78 6.46
N ASP A 241 -19.67 11.70 6.81
CA ASP A 241 -20.16 12.18 8.10
C ASP A 241 -19.61 11.34 9.27
N GLN A 242 -19.50 10.03 9.10
CA GLN A 242 -18.84 9.17 10.09
C GLN A 242 -17.33 9.47 10.19
N VAL A 243 -16.64 9.68 9.07
CA VAL A 243 -15.23 10.09 9.04
C VAL A 243 -15.00 11.40 9.77
N ARG A 244 -15.91 12.39 9.62
CA ARG A 244 -15.84 13.67 10.35
C ARG A 244 -16.03 13.48 11.85
N LYS A 245 -16.99 12.64 12.28
CA LYS A 245 -17.19 12.32 13.70
C LYS A 245 -15.93 11.68 14.30
N LEU A 246 -15.37 10.70 13.59
CA LEU A 246 -14.13 10.03 13.99
C LEU A 246 -12.93 10.99 14.03
N ARG A 247 -12.84 11.93 13.08
CA ARG A 247 -11.80 12.98 13.07
C ARG A 247 -11.85 13.81 14.35
N VAL A 248 -13.04 14.23 14.79
CA VAL A 248 -13.21 15.01 16.04
C VAL A 248 -12.76 14.17 17.23
N GLU A 249 -13.23 12.93 17.34
CA GLU A 249 -12.87 12.01 18.44
C GLU A 249 -11.35 11.80 18.54
N ILE A 250 -10.67 11.59 17.40
CA ILE A 250 -9.21 11.43 17.33
C ILE A 250 -8.49 12.73 17.70
N GLY A 251 -9.00 13.88 17.28
CA GLY A 251 -8.43 15.18 17.60
C GLY A 251 -8.46 15.49 19.10
N GLU A 252 -9.58 15.17 19.76
CA GLU A 252 -9.77 15.41 21.19
C GLU A 252 -8.97 14.45 22.07
N ASN A 253 -8.91 13.16 21.70
CA ASN A 253 -8.35 12.11 22.54
C ASN A 253 -6.93 11.66 22.13
N GLY A 254 -6.40 12.25 21.06
CA GLY A 254 -5.20 11.76 20.38
C GLY A 254 -5.40 10.39 19.74
N PHE A 255 -4.47 10.00 18.87
CA PHE A 255 -4.38 8.63 18.37
C PHE A 255 -2.93 8.20 18.31
N LYS A 256 -2.64 7.02 18.85
CA LYS A 256 -1.40 6.30 18.62
C LYS A 256 -1.79 4.91 18.11
N PRO A 257 -1.19 4.44 16.99
CA PRO A 257 -1.22 3.05 16.60
C PRO A 257 -0.97 2.18 17.81
N SER A 258 -1.74 1.11 17.97
CA SER A 258 -1.39 0.13 18.97
C SER A 258 0.00 -0.38 18.61
N SER A 259 1.02 0.03 19.37
CA SER A 259 2.24 -0.75 19.41
C SER A 259 1.81 -2.16 19.82
N GLY A 260 2.37 -3.22 19.24
CA GLY A 260 1.97 -4.60 19.56
C GLY A 260 2.05 -4.98 21.05
N GLN A 261 2.50 -4.06 21.90
CA GLN A 261 2.46 -4.11 23.35
C GLN A 261 1.09 -3.75 23.95
N GLU A 262 0.32 -2.82 23.38
CA GLU A 262 -0.99 -2.42 23.92
C GLU A 262 -2.08 -3.47 23.66
N ILE A 263 -2.07 -4.13 22.50
CA ILE A 263 -3.01 -5.23 22.19
C ILE A 263 -2.75 -6.43 23.12
N LYS A 264 -1.51 -6.67 23.53
CA LYS A 264 -1.15 -7.75 24.47
C LYS A 264 -1.40 -7.42 25.95
N TYR A 265 -1.59 -6.15 26.30
CA TYR A 265 -1.82 -5.76 27.69
C TYR A 265 -3.29 -5.94 28.12
N LEU A 266 -4.23 -5.91 27.19
CA LEU A 266 -5.65 -6.16 27.48
C LEU A 266 -5.96 -7.65 27.66
N ASP A 267 -5.23 -8.55 26.99
CA ASP A 267 -5.40 -10.01 27.14
C ASP A 267 -4.85 -10.58 28.46
N ARG A 268 -4.00 -9.83 29.19
CA ARG A 268 -3.41 -10.26 30.47
C ARG A 268 -4.08 -9.69 31.72
N LEU A 269 -5.08 -8.83 31.57
CA LEU A 269 -5.86 -8.30 32.69
C LEU A 269 -7.18 -9.06 32.91
N LEU A 270 -7.48 -10.07 32.09
CA LEU A 270 -8.70 -10.88 32.16
C LEU A 270 -8.47 -12.41 31.97
N SER A 271 -7.24 -12.89 32.19
CA SER A 271 -6.94 -14.32 32.40
C SER A 271 -6.17 -14.52 33.70
#